data_AF-A0A963RPL0-F1
#
_entry.id   AF-A0A963RPL0-F1
#
_cell.length_a   1.000
_cell.length_b   1.000
_cell.length_c   1.000
_cell.angle_alpha   90.00
_cell.angle_beta   90.00
_cell.angle_gamma   90.00
#
_symmetry.space_group_name_H-M   'P 1'
#
loop_
_entity.id
_entity.type
_entity.pdbx_description
1 polymer ?
#
loop_
_entity_poly.entity_id
_entity_poly.type
_entity_poly.pdbx_seq_one_letter_code
_entity_poly.pdbx_strand_id
1 'polypeptide(L)'
;IYIGTQGILQGTYETFGSLARQHGWTEGLRGKFVVTAGLGEMGGAQPLAVTMNGGVGLFVEVDRWRAQRRLNLRQIDRISDNLEEAMTWVEEAVAAREPLSVGLVANAAEALPELLARGVVPDVVTDQTSAHDPLYGYIPAGMTLEEAAALRASDPDAYVQRSVDSMTQHVQAMLDWQARGAIVFDYGNNLRQRAFDNGLTEAFSYPGFVPAYIRPLFCEGKGPFRWVALSGDPADIYATDEAILELFPEDQHLARWIRLAQREIEFQGLPARICWLGYGERARAGLRFNEMVASGQVKAP
;
A
#
# COMPACT_ATOMS: atom_id res chain seq x y z
N ILE A 1 -9.83 16.16 2.58
CA ILE A 1 -10.68 15.09 2.01
C ILE A 1 -10.06 13.70 2.22
N TYR A 2 -9.62 13.41 3.46
CA TYR A 2 -9.14 12.08 3.85
C TYR A 2 -10.34 11.16 4.06
N ILE A 3 -10.28 9.93 3.56
CA ILE A 3 -11.39 8.96 3.59
C ILE A 3 -10.92 7.61 4.14
N GLY A 4 -9.97 7.65 5.08
CA GLY A 4 -9.30 6.45 5.56
C GLY A 4 -8.27 5.89 4.57
N THR A 5 -7.87 4.64 4.80
CA THR A 5 -6.90 3.89 3.98
C THR A 5 -7.37 3.73 2.53
N GLN A 6 -8.69 3.71 2.31
CA GLN A 6 -9.29 3.63 0.98
C GLN A 6 -8.79 4.74 0.04
N GLY A 7 -8.42 5.91 0.56
CA GLY A 7 -7.99 7.05 -0.25
C GLY A 7 -6.75 6.79 -1.13
N ILE A 8 -5.87 5.85 -0.75
CA ILE A 8 -4.71 5.42 -1.55
C ILE A 8 -4.87 4.02 -2.13
N LEU A 9 -5.78 3.20 -1.59
CA LEU A 9 -5.90 1.78 -1.92
C LEU A 9 -5.95 1.50 -3.42
N GLN A 10 -6.77 2.23 -4.18
CA GLN A 10 -6.83 2.01 -5.62
C GLN A 10 -5.50 2.34 -6.32
N GLY A 11 -4.79 3.39 -5.89
CA GLY A 11 -3.47 3.71 -6.46
C GLY A 11 -2.46 2.58 -6.23
N THR A 12 -2.51 1.95 -5.04
CA THR A 12 -1.68 0.79 -4.72
C THR A 12 -2.10 -0.45 -5.50
N TYR A 13 -3.40 -0.69 -5.63
CA TYR A 13 -3.95 -1.75 -6.46
C TYR A 13 -3.55 -1.60 -7.94
N GLU A 14 -3.63 -0.39 -8.51
CA GLU A 14 -3.21 -0.11 -9.88
C GLU A 14 -1.70 -0.24 -10.08
N THR A 15 -0.91 0.11 -9.07
CA THR A 15 0.55 -0.04 -9.13
C THR A 15 0.93 -1.52 -9.28
N PHE A 16 0.41 -2.38 -8.40
CA PHE A 16 0.65 -3.82 -8.49
C PHE A 16 0.03 -4.46 -9.72
N GLY A 17 -1.17 -4.04 -10.13
CA GLY A 17 -1.82 -4.53 -11.35
C GLY A 17 -1.06 -4.14 -12.62
N SER A 18 -0.53 -2.92 -12.69
CA SER A 18 0.31 -2.44 -13.80
C SER A 18 1.64 -3.19 -13.84
N LEU A 19 2.28 -3.39 -12.68
CA LEU A 19 3.48 -4.22 -12.55
C LEU A 19 3.23 -5.63 -13.10
N ALA A 20 2.19 -6.31 -12.63
CA ALA A 20 1.87 -7.67 -13.08
C ALA A 20 1.68 -7.75 -14.61
N ARG A 21 0.96 -6.78 -15.21
CA ARG A 21 0.78 -6.72 -16.67
C ARG A 21 2.09 -6.50 -17.42
N GLN A 22 2.92 -5.56 -16.96
CA GLN A 22 4.20 -5.26 -17.61
C GLN A 22 5.18 -6.44 -17.55
N HIS A 23 5.10 -7.26 -16.51
CA HIS A 23 5.90 -8.48 -16.34
C HIS A 23 5.26 -9.74 -16.95
N GLY A 24 4.13 -9.60 -17.67
CA GLY A 24 3.47 -10.71 -18.36
C GLY A 24 2.74 -11.69 -17.44
N TRP A 25 2.46 -11.31 -16.19
CA TRP A 25 1.72 -12.13 -15.23
C TRP A 25 0.22 -11.98 -15.45
N THR A 26 -0.34 -12.86 -16.29
CA THR A 26 -1.74 -12.79 -16.75
C THR A 26 -2.77 -13.02 -15.63
N GLU A 27 -2.40 -13.74 -14.57
CA GLU A 27 -3.24 -13.97 -13.39
C GLU A 27 -2.99 -12.94 -12.27
N GLY A 28 -2.39 -11.79 -12.58
CA GLY A 28 -2.03 -10.77 -11.59
C GLY A 28 -0.83 -11.23 -10.75
N LEU A 29 -0.95 -11.14 -9.43
CA LEU A 29 0.07 -11.57 -8.47
C LEU A 29 -0.14 -13.02 -7.98
N ARG A 30 -1.00 -13.81 -8.63
CA ARG A 30 -1.29 -15.17 -8.15
C ARG A 30 -0.04 -16.07 -8.10
N GLY A 31 0.31 -16.51 -6.89
CA GLY A 31 1.54 -17.27 -6.62
C GLY A 31 2.81 -16.42 -6.58
N LYS A 32 2.65 -15.10 -6.40
CA LYS A 32 3.74 -14.13 -6.25
C LYS A 32 3.85 -13.66 -4.82
N PHE A 33 5.10 -13.51 -4.37
CA PHE A 33 5.44 -13.02 -3.04
C PHE A 33 5.89 -11.56 -3.08
N VAL A 34 5.21 -10.72 -2.32
CA VAL A 34 5.51 -9.29 -2.13
C VAL A 34 6.05 -9.06 -0.72
N VAL A 35 7.18 -8.35 -0.61
CA VAL A 35 7.69 -7.84 0.68
C VAL A 35 7.60 -6.32 0.70
N THR A 36 7.07 -5.77 1.80
CA THR A 36 7.06 -4.32 2.04
C THR A 36 7.04 -4.02 3.54
N ALA A 37 7.15 -2.75 3.91
CA ALA A 37 7.00 -2.30 5.29
C ALA A 37 6.12 -1.05 5.41
N GLY A 38 5.68 -0.80 6.65
CA GLY A 38 4.80 0.30 7.03
C GLY A 38 3.31 -0.05 6.92
N LEU A 39 2.66 -0.22 8.06
CA LEU A 39 1.21 -0.39 8.20
C LEU A 39 0.57 0.86 8.82
N GLY A 40 1.02 2.03 8.36
CA GLY A 40 0.44 3.33 8.69
C GLY A 40 -0.95 3.56 8.10
N GLU A 41 -1.42 4.81 8.11
CA GLU A 41 -2.73 5.17 7.55
C GLU A 41 -2.79 5.00 6.02
N MET A 42 -1.68 5.24 5.33
CA MET A 42 -1.57 4.97 3.88
C MET A 42 -0.97 3.58 3.62
N GLY A 43 0.07 3.22 4.38
CA GLY A 43 0.73 1.90 4.38
C GLY A 43 -0.19 0.71 4.62
N GLY A 44 -1.24 0.90 5.44
CA GLY A 44 -2.23 -0.13 5.72
C GLY A 44 -3.09 -0.53 4.53
N ALA A 45 -3.01 0.16 3.39
CA ALA A 45 -3.68 -0.24 2.16
C ALA A 45 -2.87 -1.25 1.32
N GLN A 46 -1.58 -1.41 1.59
CA GLN A 46 -0.73 -2.34 0.82
C GLN A 46 -1.20 -3.80 0.89
N PRO A 47 -1.57 -4.35 2.07
CA PRO A 47 -2.10 -5.70 2.17
C PRO A 47 -3.28 -6.00 1.24
N LEU A 48 -4.34 -5.20 1.32
CA LEU A 48 -5.53 -5.36 0.46
C LEU A 48 -5.17 -5.18 -1.02
N ALA A 49 -4.30 -4.22 -1.37
CA ALA A 49 -3.89 -4.03 -2.76
C ALA A 49 -3.16 -5.27 -3.34
N VAL A 50 -2.34 -5.94 -2.53
CA VAL A 50 -1.65 -7.17 -2.93
C VAL A 50 -2.65 -8.33 -3.06
N THR A 51 -3.51 -8.56 -2.07
CA THR A 51 -4.46 -9.68 -2.08
C THR A 51 -5.57 -9.50 -3.12
N MET A 52 -6.03 -8.28 -3.39
CA MET A 52 -6.97 -7.96 -4.48
C MET A 52 -6.37 -8.21 -5.88
N ASN A 53 -5.03 -8.18 -6.00
CA ASN A 53 -4.31 -8.63 -7.18
C ASN A 53 -3.97 -10.13 -7.15
N GLY A 54 -4.38 -10.87 -6.13
CA GLY A 54 -4.19 -12.31 -5.99
C GLY A 54 -2.86 -12.72 -5.34
N GLY A 55 -2.08 -11.77 -4.82
CA GLY A 55 -0.74 -12.02 -4.29
C GLY A 55 -0.70 -12.44 -2.83
N VAL A 56 0.47 -12.91 -2.43
CA VAL A 56 0.85 -13.14 -1.03
C VAL A 56 1.81 -12.05 -0.61
N GLY A 57 1.63 -11.46 0.57
CA GLY A 57 2.46 -10.38 1.06
C GLY A 57 2.93 -10.53 2.50
N LEU A 58 4.18 -10.15 2.76
CA LEU A 58 4.74 -9.92 4.09
C LEU A 58 4.90 -8.41 4.31
N PHE A 59 4.26 -7.90 5.37
CA PHE A 59 4.16 -6.48 5.69
C PHE A 59 4.82 -6.21 7.04
N VAL A 60 6.05 -5.69 7.03
CA VAL A 60 6.79 -5.43 8.27
C VAL A 60 6.32 -4.13 8.91
N GLU A 61 5.99 -4.16 10.20
CA GLU A 61 5.56 -3.00 10.98
C GLU A 61 6.14 -3.08 12.39
N VAL A 62 6.84 -2.03 12.81
CA VAL A 62 7.51 -2.01 14.12
C VAL A 62 6.55 -1.79 15.27
N ASP A 63 5.43 -1.09 15.04
CA ASP A 63 4.42 -0.80 16.04
C ASP A 63 3.27 -1.82 15.99
N ARG A 64 3.25 -2.72 16.99
CA ARG A 64 2.19 -3.72 17.16
C ARG A 64 0.80 -3.12 17.13
N TRP A 65 0.60 -1.94 17.71
CA TRP A 65 -0.71 -1.30 17.75
C TRP A 65 -1.19 -0.97 16.32
N ARG A 66 -0.27 -0.54 15.44
CA ARG A 66 -0.60 -0.29 14.03
C ARG A 66 -0.99 -1.57 13.32
N ALA A 67 -0.21 -2.64 13.44
CA ALA A 67 -0.50 -3.94 12.85
C ALA A 67 -1.86 -4.49 13.33
N GLN A 68 -2.10 -4.48 14.65
CA GLN A 68 -3.36 -4.94 15.26
C GLN A 68 -4.56 -4.13 14.78
N ARG A 69 -4.41 -2.81 14.63
CA ARG A 69 -5.48 -1.97 14.09
C ARG A 69 -5.87 -2.36 12.66
N ARG A 70 -4.92 -2.81 11.82
CA ARG A 70 -5.20 -3.25 10.44
C ARG A 70 -5.91 -4.59 10.46
N LEU A 71 -5.53 -5.48 11.36
CA LEU A 71 -6.22 -6.75 11.57
C LEU A 71 -7.67 -6.54 12.01
N ASN A 72 -7.90 -5.63 12.97
CA ASN A 72 -9.25 -5.31 13.47
C ASN A 72 -10.14 -4.69 12.39
N LEU A 73 -9.57 -3.95 11.44
CA LEU A 73 -10.27 -3.33 10.31
C LEU A 73 -10.35 -4.27 9.09
N ARG A 74 -9.95 -5.54 9.23
CA ARG A 74 -9.89 -6.54 8.14
C ARG A 74 -9.08 -6.07 6.93
N GLN A 75 -8.06 -5.26 7.19
CA GLN A 75 -7.13 -4.76 6.19
C GLN A 75 -5.91 -5.66 6.05
N ILE A 76 -5.68 -6.61 6.95
CA ILE A 76 -4.63 -7.62 6.88
C ILE A 76 -5.16 -8.92 7.49
N ASP A 77 -4.72 -10.07 7.00
CA ASP A 77 -5.33 -11.37 7.36
C ASP A 77 -4.74 -11.96 8.64
N ARG A 78 -3.41 -11.88 8.79
CA ARG A 78 -2.68 -12.44 9.94
C ARG A 78 -1.59 -11.49 10.39
N ILE A 79 -1.22 -11.55 11.66
CA ILE A 79 -0.03 -10.88 12.18
C ILE A 79 0.75 -11.83 13.10
N SER A 80 2.07 -11.73 13.12
CA SER A 80 2.95 -12.44 14.05
C SER A 80 4.14 -11.56 14.45
N ASP A 81 4.75 -11.82 15.60
CA ASP A 81 6.07 -11.30 15.99
C ASP A 81 7.19 -12.31 15.76
N ASN A 82 6.86 -13.49 15.23
CA ASN A 82 7.80 -14.54 14.92
C ASN A 82 8.02 -14.61 13.40
N LEU A 83 9.26 -14.35 12.97
CA LEU A 83 9.65 -14.38 11.57
C LEU A 83 9.42 -15.76 10.92
N GLU A 84 9.69 -16.85 11.63
CA GLU A 84 9.54 -18.22 11.10
C GLU A 84 8.07 -18.58 10.92
N GLU A 85 7.21 -18.23 11.87
CA GLU A 85 5.77 -18.43 11.74
C GLU A 85 5.20 -17.62 10.57
N ALA A 86 5.56 -16.34 10.49
CA ALA A 86 5.11 -15.45 9.41
C ALA A 86 5.55 -15.99 8.03
N MET A 87 6.79 -16.44 7.92
CA MET A 87 7.31 -17.01 6.67
C MET A 87 6.69 -18.37 6.34
N THR A 88 6.39 -19.20 7.33
CA THR A 88 5.67 -20.48 7.11
C THR A 88 4.32 -20.22 6.44
N TRP A 89 3.54 -19.26 6.94
CA TRP A 89 2.25 -18.90 6.32
C TRP A 89 2.41 -18.33 4.91
N VAL A 90 3.44 -17.50 4.69
CA VAL A 90 3.74 -16.94 3.36
C VAL A 90 4.06 -18.06 2.38
N GLU A 91 4.97 -18.96 2.72
CA GLU A 91 5.42 -20.05 1.86
C GLU A 91 4.29 -21.02 1.52
N GLU A 92 3.48 -21.39 2.52
CA GLU A 92 2.28 -22.22 2.33
C GLU A 92 1.29 -21.56 1.36
N ALA A 93 0.99 -20.27 1.54
CA ALA A 93 0.06 -19.53 0.69
C ALA A 93 0.58 -19.35 -0.75
N VAL A 94 1.89 -19.08 -0.90
CA VAL A 94 2.54 -18.99 -2.23
C VAL A 94 2.46 -20.33 -2.95
N ALA A 95 2.76 -21.43 -2.27
CA ALA A 95 2.67 -22.79 -2.82
C ALA A 95 1.22 -23.17 -3.20
N ALA A 96 0.24 -22.80 -2.38
CA ALA A 96 -1.18 -23.00 -2.65
C ALA A 96 -1.74 -22.04 -3.73
N ARG A 97 -1.00 -20.98 -4.06
CA ARG A 97 -1.44 -19.87 -4.94
C ARG A 97 -2.72 -19.21 -4.44
N GLU A 98 -2.82 -19.07 -3.12
CA GLU A 98 -3.95 -18.43 -2.43
C GLU A 98 -3.50 -17.06 -1.91
N PRO A 99 -4.28 -15.99 -2.13
CA PRO A 99 -3.91 -14.66 -1.65
C PRO A 99 -3.92 -14.63 -0.12
N LEU A 100 -2.87 -14.08 0.48
CA LEU A 100 -2.74 -13.94 1.92
C LEU A 100 -1.87 -12.74 2.27
N SER A 101 -2.30 -11.95 3.25
CA SER A 101 -1.54 -10.85 3.79
C SER A 101 -1.09 -11.11 5.23
N VAL A 102 0.22 -11.11 5.45
CA VAL A 102 0.84 -11.43 6.74
C VAL A 102 1.62 -10.23 7.26
N GLY A 103 1.23 -9.71 8.42
CA GLY A 103 1.97 -8.67 9.12
C GLY A 103 3.06 -9.28 10.00
N LEU A 104 4.29 -8.75 9.91
CA LEU A 104 5.36 -9.10 10.83
C LEU A 104 5.64 -7.90 11.75
N VAL A 105 5.47 -8.10 13.05
CA VAL A 105 5.77 -7.09 14.08
C VAL A 105 7.28 -7.08 14.33
N ALA A 106 8.02 -6.28 13.55
CA ALA A 106 9.48 -6.17 13.59
C ALA A 106 9.95 -4.84 12.98
N ASN A 107 11.23 -4.48 13.16
CA ASN A 107 11.82 -3.36 12.43
C ASN A 107 12.20 -3.80 11.00
N ALA A 108 11.81 -3.03 10.00
CA ALA A 108 12.15 -3.34 8.60
C ALA A 108 13.66 -3.33 8.32
N ALA A 109 14.43 -2.45 8.99
CA ALA A 109 15.88 -2.42 8.87
C ALA A 109 16.59 -3.65 9.50
N GLU A 110 15.86 -4.49 10.23
CA GLU A 110 16.37 -5.74 10.82
C GLU A 110 15.81 -6.96 10.10
N ALA A 111 14.48 -6.99 9.89
CA ALA A 111 13.79 -8.12 9.29
C ALA A 111 14.17 -8.35 7.82
N LEU A 112 14.35 -7.29 7.03
CA LEU A 112 14.68 -7.43 5.60
C LEU A 112 16.09 -8.01 5.39
N PRO A 113 17.15 -7.48 6.04
CA PRO A 113 18.47 -8.11 6.00
C PRO A 113 18.47 -9.56 6.48
N GLU A 114 17.70 -9.88 7.53
CA GLU A 114 17.60 -11.26 8.04
C GLU A 114 16.95 -12.21 7.01
N LEU A 115 15.85 -11.80 6.36
CA LEU A 115 15.22 -12.57 5.28
C LEU A 115 16.20 -12.81 4.12
N LEU A 116 16.96 -11.79 3.72
CA LEU A 116 17.97 -11.89 2.67
C LEU A 116 19.09 -12.87 3.06
N ALA A 117 19.54 -12.84 4.32
CA ALA A 117 20.57 -13.74 4.87
C ALA A 117 20.09 -15.20 4.90
N ARG A 118 18.80 -15.43 5.18
CA ARG A 118 18.15 -16.75 5.09
C ARG A 118 17.93 -17.24 3.65
N GLY A 119 18.28 -16.44 2.65
CA GLY A 119 18.15 -16.81 1.24
C GLY A 119 16.75 -16.62 0.66
N VAL A 120 15.85 -15.93 1.36
CA VAL A 120 14.51 -15.58 0.85
C VAL A 120 14.67 -14.58 -0.29
N VAL A 121 14.00 -14.84 -1.42
CA VAL A 121 13.95 -13.92 -2.57
C VAL A 121 12.49 -13.70 -2.96
N PRO A 122 11.87 -12.55 -2.62
CA PRO A 122 10.52 -12.22 -3.05
C PRO A 122 10.47 -11.89 -4.56
N ASP A 123 9.27 -11.99 -5.15
CA ASP A 123 9.06 -11.55 -6.54
C ASP A 123 9.06 -10.02 -6.63
N VAL A 124 8.52 -9.33 -5.62
CA VAL A 124 8.37 -7.86 -5.59
C VAL A 124 8.77 -7.30 -4.23
N VAL A 125 9.51 -6.20 -4.23
CA VAL A 125 9.89 -5.44 -3.02
C VAL A 125 9.55 -3.96 -3.19
N THR A 126 8.98 -3.37 -2.15
CA THR A 126 8.72 -1.93 -2.06
C THR A 126 8.76 -1.50 -0.59
N ASP A 127 8.56 -0.22 -0.31
CA ASP A 127 8.46 0.30 1.06
C ASP A 127 7.43 1.43 1.17
N GLN A 128 6.72 1.49 2.30
CA GLN A 128 5.84 2.61 2.65
C GLN A 128 5.95 3.01 4.13
N THR A 129 7.12 2.83 4.75
CA THR A 129 7.43 3.50 6.01
C THR A 129 7.36 5.03 5.83
N SER A 130 7.28 5.79 6.92
CA SER A 130 7.26 7.26 6.85
C SER A 130 8.67 7.86 6.73
N ALA A 131 9.51 7.34 5.82
CA ALA A 131 10.89 7.76 5.62
C ALA A 131 11.08 9.24 5.22
N HIS A 132 10.00 9.90 4.79
CA HIS A 132 9.97 11.32 4.48
C HIS A 132 10.24 12.19 5.73
N ASP A 133 9.94 11.68 6.93
CA ASP A 133 10.20 12.33 8.22
C ASP A 133 11.11 11.44 9.08
N PRO A 134 12.45 11.64 9.02
CA PRO A 134 13.39 10.83 9.79
C PRO A 134 13.27 10.98 11.32
N LEU A 135 12.64 12.04 11.82
CA LEU A 135 12.52 12.30 13.25
C LEU A 135 11.31 11.57 13.86
N TYR A 136 10.19 11.51 13.16
CA TYR A 136 8.96 10.89 13.68
C TYR A 136 8.50 9.65 12.93
N GLY A 137 8.93 9.47 11.68
CA GLY A 137 8.36 8.52 10.75
C GLY A 137 9.09 7.18 10.63
N TYR A 138 10.31 7.07 11.13
CA TYR A 138 11.11 5.85 11.06
C TYR A 138 11.72 5.56 12.43
N ILE A 139 11.61 4.30 12.88
CA ILE A 139 12.20 3.84 14.15
C ILE A 139 13.57 3.25 13.84
N PRO A 140 14.66 3.74 14.45
CA PRO A 140 15.98 3.16 14.27
C PRO A 140 16.05 1.67 14.64
N ALA A 141 16.87 0.90 13.93
CA ALA A 141 17.17 -0.49 14.28
C ALA A 141 17.84 -0.58 15.67
N GLY A 142 17.67 -1.72 16.33
CA GLY A 142 18.26 -2.01 17.64
C GLY A 142 17.65 -1.24 18.80
N MET A 143 16.43 -0.70 18.66
CA MET A 143 15.73 0.07 19.69
C MET A 143 14.29 -0.38 19.83
N THR A 144 13.78 -0.41 21.07
CA THR A 144 12.34 -0.49 21.31
C THR A 144 11.64 0.84 21.00
N LEU A 145 10.31 0.85 20.94
CA LEU A 145 9.55 2.09 20.72
C LEU A 145 9.75 3.08 21.87
N GLU A 146 9.86 2.61 23.11
CA GLU A 146 10.10 3.43 24.30
C GLU A 146 11.49 4.05 24.28
N GLU A 147 12.52 3.27 23.93
CA GLU A 147 13.90 3.75 23.79
C GLU A 147 14.01 4.77 22.65
N ALA A 148 13.37 4.49 21.51
CA ALA A 148 13.30 5.40 20.38
C ALA A 148 12.60 6.72 20.78
N ALA A 149 11.49 6.66 21.53
CA ALA A 149 10.79 7.84 22.02
C ALA A 149 11.64 8.66 23.01
N ALA A 150 12.36 8.00 23.92
CA ALA A 150 13.27 8.64 24.85
C ALA A 150 14.42 9.36 24.11
N LEU A 151 15.08 8.68 23.17
CA LEU A 151 16.15 9.28 22.37
C LEU A 151 15.65 10.47 21.55
N ARG A 152 14.48 10.34 20.90
CA ARG A 152 13.86 11.43 20.14
C ARG A 152 13.66 12.69 20.99
N ALA A 153 13.33 12.53 22.27
CA ALA A 153 13.11 13.65 23.18
C ALA A 153 14.41 14.24 23.74
N SER A 154 15.41 13.40 24.04
CA SER A 154 16.66 13.85 24.67
C SER A 154 17.72 14.33 23.67
N ASP A 155 17.79 13.70 22.49
CA ASP A 155 18.79 14.01 21.44
C ASP A 155 18.17 13.76 20.03
N PRO A 156 17.40 14.72 19.51
CA PRO A 156 16.74 14.62 18.20
C PRO A 156 17.72 14.42 17.04
N ASP A 157 18.92 15.01 17.10
CA ASP A 157 19.91 14.93 16.04
C ASP A 157 20.50 13.51 15.97
N ALA A 158 20.85 12.92 17.13
CA ALA A 158 21.27 11.53 17.19
C ALA A 158 20.16 10.57 16.75
N TYR A 159 18.90 10.86 17.07
CA TYR A 159 17.76 10.07 16.57
C TYR A 159 17.70 10.09 15.04
N VAL A 160 17.74 11.29 14.43
CA VAL A 160 17.68 11.45 12.98
C VAL A 160 18.82 10.70 12.29
N GLN A 161 20.05 10.82 12.79
CA GLN A 161 21.19 10.11 12.20
C GLN A 161 20.97 8.59 12.24
N ARG A 162 20.56 8.02 13.39
CA ARG A 162 20.31 6.57 13.51
C ARG A 162 19.14 6.09 12.64
N SER A 163 18.10 6.92 12.49
CA SER A 163 16.99 6.63 11.57
C SER A 163 17.48 6.56 10.13
N VAL A 164 18.31 7.52 9.70
CA VAL A 164 18.87 7.56 8.35
C VAL A 164 19.85 6.40 8.11
N ASP A 165 20.66 6.02 9.10
CA ASP A 165 21.52 4.84 9.03
C ASP A 165 20.69 3.56 8.82
N SER A 166 19.58 3.44 9.55
CA SER A 166 18.64 2.30 9.42
C SER A 166 17.93 2.28 8.06
N MET A 167 17.51 3.45 7.56
CA MET A 167 16.96 3.59 6.20
C MET A 167 17.99 3.17 5.14
N THR A 168 19.27 3.48 5.35
CA THR A 168 20.35 3.13 4.43
C THR A 168 20.53 1.61 4.35
N GLN A 169 20.52 0.93 5.51
CA GLN A 169 20.56 -0.54 5.57
C GLN A 169 19.34 -1.18 4.92
N HIS A 170 18.15 -0.60 5.12
CA HIS A 170 16.92 -1.03 4.47
C HIS A 170 17.04 -0.94 2.95
N VAL A 171 17.47 0.21 2.41
CA VAL A 171 17.67 0.37 0.96
C VAL A 171 18.73 -0.60 0.43
N GLN A 172 19.80 -0.86 1.16
CA GLN A 172 20.79 -1.86 0.76
C GLN A 172 20.17 -3.26 0.61
N ALA A 173 19.32 -3.68 1.55
CA ALA A 173 18.60 -4.96 1.44
C ALA A 173 17.69 -5.01 0.19
N MET A 174 17.01 -3.90 -0.13
CA MET A 174 16.22 -3.78 -1.36
C MET A 174 17.09 -3.93 -2.62
N LEU A 175 18.26 -3.27 -2.67
CA LEU A 175 19.20 -3.39 -3.78
C LEU A 175 19.77 -4.81 -3.91
N ASP A 176 20.07 -5.46 -2.80
CA ASP A 176 20.59 -6.83 -2.79
C ASP A 176 19.53 -7.83 -3.30
N TRP A 177 18.25 -7.63 -2.98
CA TRP A 177 17.17 -8.40 -3.60
C TRP A 177 16.98 -8.09 -5.08
N GLN A 178 17.13 -6.83 -5.49
CA GLN A 178 17.12 -6.46 -6.90
C GLN A 178 18.20 -7.22 -7.68
N ALA A 179 19.42 -7.31 -7.12
CA ALA A 179 20.52 -8.06 -7.70
C ALA A 179 20.25 -9.59 -7.77
N ARG A 180 19.36 -10.11 -6.92
CA ARG A 180 18.87 -11.50 -6.95
C ARG A 180 17.64 -11.70 -7.82
N GLY A 181 17.18 -10.68 -8.54
CA GLY A 181 16.11 -10.76 -9.53
C GLY A 181 14.72 -10.33 -9.02
N ALA A 182 14.60 -9.83 -7.79
CA ALA A 182 13.35 -9.25 -7.32
C ALA A 182 13.03 -7.94 -8.07
N ILE A 183 11.75 -7.68 -8.33
CA ILE A 183 11.31 -6.40 -8.88
C ILE A 183 11.21 -5.40 -7.73
N VAL A 184 12.01 -4.35 -7.78
CA VAL A 184 12.08 -3.34 -6.72
C VAL A 184 11.58 -2.00 -7.22
N PHE A 185 10.78 -1.31 -6.42
CA PHE A 185 10.39 0.07 -6.69
C PHE A 185 10.19 0.87 -5.39
N ASP A 186 10.28 2.19 -5.51
CA ASP A 186 9.98 3.14 -4.43
C ASP A 186 8.52 3.59 -4.50
N TYR A 187 7.85 3.59 -3.35
CA TYR A 187 6.44 3.94 -3.23
C TYR A 187 6.20 5.33 -2.64
N GLY A 188 7.08 6.29 -2.99
CA GLY A 188 6.82 7.71 -2.81
C GLY A 188 7.01 8.23 -1.38
N ASN A 189 7.84 7.58 -0.58
CA ASN A 189 8.16 8.01 0.79
C ASN A 189 9.56 8.62 0.94
N ASN A 190 10.28 8.80 -0.17
CA ASN A 190 11.61 9.41 -0.20
C ASN A 190 12.73 8.57 0.45
N LEU A 191 12.51 7.28 0.70
CA LEU A 191 13.48 6.38 1.34
C LEU A 191 14.83 6.35 0.60
N ARG A 192 14.79 6.28 -0.74
CA ARG A 192 16.01 6.30 -1.58
C ARG A 192 16.86 7.55 -1.36
N GLN A 193 16.24 8.72 -1.28
CA GLN A 193 16.96 9.97 -1.07
C GLN A 193 17.65 9.97 0.29
N ARG A 194 16.99 9.45 1.34
CA ARG A 194 17.60 9.35 2.69
C ARG A 194 18.86 8.49 2.67
N ALA A 195 18.81 7.33 2.00
CA ALA A 195 19.98 6.47 1.86
C ALA A 195 21.08 7.11 0.99
N PHE A 196 20.70 7.79 -0.10
CA PHE A 196 21.64 8.50 -0.96
C PHE A 196 22.39 9.62 -0.22
N ASP A 197 21.65 10.43 0.53
CA ASP A 197 22.23 11.52 1.35
C ASP A 197 23.20 10.97 2.42
N ASN A 198 23.02 9.71 2.84
CA ASN A 198 23.90 9.01 3.78
C ASN A 198 25.03 8.20 3.09
N GLY A 199 25.26 8.42 1.79
CA GLY A 199 26.40 7.87 1.06
C GLY A 199 26.13 6.60 0.25
N LEU A 200 24.90 6.07 0.22
CA LEU A 200 24.55 4.94 -0.66
C LEU A 200 24.25 5.44 -2.08
N THR A 201 25.29 5.59 -2.90
CA THR A 201 25.21 6.19 -4.25
C THR A 201 24.26 5.44 -5.20
N GLU A 202 24.10 4.13 -5.02
CA GLU A 202 23.23 3.27 -5.82
C GLU A 202 21.76 3.29 -5.37
N ALA A 203 21.38 4.10 -4.39
CA ALA A 203 20.01 4.12 -3.85
C ALA A 203 18.93 4.40 -4.92
N PHE A 204 19.28 5.03 -6.05
CA PHE A 204 18.36 5.31 -7.16
C PHE A 204 18.35 4.25 -8.27
N SER A 205 19.02 3.11 -8.08
CA SER A 205 19.10 2.02 -9.06
C SER A 205 17.77 1.25 -9.25
N TYR A 206 16.76 1.53 -8.44
CA TYR A 206 15.36 1.13 -8.68
C TYR A 206 14.44 2.35 -8.86
N PRO A 207 13.41 2.26 -9.72
CA PRO A 207 12.58 3.40 -10.09
C PRO A 207 11.56 3.75 -9.01
N GLY A 208 10.99 4.95 -9.11
CA GLY A 208 9.75 5.28 -8.40
C GLY A 208 8.53 4.66 -9.08
N PHE A 209 7.47 4.37 -8.33
CA PHE A 209 6.26 3.74 -8.87
C PHE A 209 5.55 4.60 -9.93
N VAL A 210 5.63 5.93 -9.84
CA VAL A 210 5.00 6.83 -10.83
C VAL A 210 5.61 6.64 -12.22
N PRO A 211 6.93 6.86 -12.45
CA PRO A 211 7.53 6.63 -13.75
C PRO A 211 7.40 5.19 -14.24
N ALA A 212 7.44 4.20 -13.32
CA ALA A 212 7.39 2.79 -13.67
C ALA A 212 5.98 2.29 -14.07
N TYR A 213 4.94 2.69 -13.33
CA TYR A 213 3.66 1.99 -13.38
C TYR A 213 2.43 2.89 -13.56
N ILE A 214 2.45 4.11 -13.05
CA ILE A 214 1.26 4.97 -12.93
C ILE A 214 1.21 6.09 -13.98
N ARG A 215 2.35 6.57 -14.49
CA ARG A 215 2.39 7.68 -15.45
C ARG A 215 1.46 7.52 -16.66
N PRO A 216 1.30 6.32 -17.28
CA PRO A 216 0.34 6.15 -18.37
C PRO A 216 -1.11 6.53 -17.98
N LEU A 217 -1.56 6.17 -16.77
CA LEU A 217 -2.87 6.54 -16.26
C LEU A 217 -3.00 8.07 -16.12
N PHE A 218 -1.94 8.75 -15.67
CA PHE A 218 -1.93 10.21 -15.60
C PHE A 218 -2.04 10.88 -16.97
N CYS A 219 -1.47 10.29 -18.02
CA CYS A 219 -1.60 10.81 -19.38
C CYS A 219 -3.05 10.77 -19.90
N GLU A 220 -3.88 9.86 -19.39
CA GLU A 220 -5.33 9.81 -19.66
C GLU A 220 -6.15 10.71 -18.71
N GLY A 221 -5.48 11.46 -17.85
CA GLY A 221 -6.12 12.25 -16.80
C GLY A 221 -6.73 11.40 -15.68
N LYS A 222 -6.42 10.09 -15.60
CA LYS A 222 -6.83 9.24 -14.48
C LYS A 222 -6.06 9.64 -13.22
N GLY A 223 -6.66 9.38 -12.07
CA GLY A 223 -6.10 9.73 -10.77
C GLY A 223 -7.11 9.48 -9.66
N PRO A 224 -6.75 9.75 -8.40
CA PRO A 224 -7.49 9.31 -7.22
C PRO A 224 -8.78 10.12 -6.95
N PHE A 225 -9.69 10.11 -7.92
CA PHE A 225 -11.03 10.69 -7.84
C PHE A 225 -11.86 9.95 -6.78
N ARG A 226 -12.58 10.71 -5.96
CA ARG A 226 -13.30 10.21 -4.80
C ARG A 226 -14.52 11.04 -4.51
N TRP A 227 -15.51 10.44 -3.86
CA TRP A 227 -16.69 11.10 -3.33
C TRP A 227 -17.05 10.55 -1.95
N VAL A 228 -17.89 11.30 -1.24
CA VAL A 228 -18.29 11.04 0.15
C VAL A 228 -19.78 11.32 0.26
N ALA A 229 -20.54 10.41 0.88
CA ALA A 229 -21.96 10.61 1.14
C ALA A 229 -22.15 11.40 2.45
N LEU A 230 -22.62 12.65 2.39
CA LEU A 230 -22.79 13.49 3.59
C LEU A 230 -23.95 13.03 4.48
N SER A 231 -24.84 12.18 3.96
CA SER A 231 -25.91 11.54 4.72
C SER A 231 -25.38 10.62 5.83
N GLY A 232 -24.14 10.12 5.68
CA GLY A 232 -23.59 9.07 6.52
C GLY A 232 -24.13 7.68 6.20
N ASP A 233 -25.01 7.54 5.20
CA ASP A 233 -25.66 6.27 4.86
C ASP A 233 -24.89 5.50 3.78
N PRO A 234 -24.43 4.26 4.04
CA PRO A 234 -23.72 3.44 3.06
C PRO A 234 -24.51 3.18 1.77
N ALA A 235 -25.84 3.19 1.83
CA ALA A 235 -26.69 2.98 0.67
C ALA A 235 -26.45 4.02 -0.44
N ASP A 236 -26.06 5.25 -0.08
CA ASP A 236 -25.74 6.29 -1.07
C ASP A 236 -24.45 5.95 -1.84
N ILE A 237 -23.47 5.32 -1.18
CA ILE A 237 -22.26 4.82 -1.86
C ILE A 237 -22.60 3.64 -2.77
N TYR A 238 -23.43 2.70 -2.33
CA TYR A 238 -23.83 1.58 -3.19
C TYR A 238 -24.65 2.05 -4.40
N ALA A 239 -25.53 3.04 -4.23
CA ALA A 239 -26.26 3.64 -5.35
C ALA A 239 -25.32 4.32 -6.35
N THR A 240 -24.32 5.06 -5.85
CA THR A 240 -23.33 5.72 -6.72
C THR A 240 -22.36 4.73 -7.38
N ASP A 241 -22.04 3.61 -6.72
CA ASP A 241 -21.29 2.50 -7.34
C ASP A 241 -22.06 1.91 -8.54
N GLU A 242 -23.37 1.64 -8.41
CA GLU A 242 -24.19 1.17 -9.53
C GLU A 242 -24.27 2.20 -10.67
N ALA A 243 -24.44 3.48 -10.33
CA ALA A 243 -24.45 4.55 -11.33
C ALA A 243 -23.11 4.64 -12.10
N ILE A 244 -21.99 4.35 -11.44
CA ILE A 244 -20.67 4.26 -12.10
C ILE A 244 -20.61 3.06 -13.05
N LEU A 245 -21.13 1.90 -12.66
CA LEU A 245 -21.20 0.71 -13.52
C LEU A 245 -22.10 0.93 -14.74
N GLU A 246 -23.21 1.66 -14.59
CA GLU A 246 -24.11 2.03 -15.68
C GLU A 246 -23.52 3.07 -16.64
N LEU A 247 -22.72 4.01 -16.13
CA LEU A 247 -22.10 5.07 -16.93
C LEU A 247 -20.95 4.57 -17.81
N PHE A 248 -20.23 3.55 -17.34
CA PHE A 248 -19.03 3.00 -17.98
C PHE A 248 -19.11 1.47 -18.13
N PRO A 249 -20.16 0.93 -18.78
CA PRO A 249 -20.42 -0.52 -18.85
C PRO A 249 -19.34 -1.30 -19.61
N GLU A 250 -18.58 -0.63 -20.47
CA GLU A 250 -17.47 -1.19 -21.24
C GLU A 250 -16.17 -1.36 -20.43
N ASP A 251 -15.98 -0.61 -19.34
CA ASP A 251 -14.76 -0.67 -18.54
C ASP A 251 -14.82 -1.81 -17.52
N GLN A 252 -14.42 -3.00 -17.98
CA GLN A 252 -14.39 -4.22 -17.15
C GLN A 252 -13.41 -4.11 -15.97
N HIS A 253 -12.35 -3.31 -16.09
CA HIS A 253 -11.37 -3.14 -15.02
C HIS A 253 -11.94 -2.26 -13.89
N LEU A 254 -12.60 -1.16 -14.25
CA LEU A 254 -13.36 -0.32 -13.33
C LEU A 254 -14.50 -1.12 -12.67
N ALA A 255 -15.24 -1.92 -13.44
CA ALA A 255 -16.29 -2.77 -12.88
C ALA A 255 -15.76 -3.79 -11.88
N ARG A 256 -14.60 -4.40 -12.16
CA ARG A 256 -13.91 -5.28 -11.20
C ARG A 256 -13.49 -4.49 -9.96
N TRP A 257 -12.92 -3.31 -10.11
CA TRP A 257 -12.54 -2.45 -8.98
C TRP A 257 -13.73 -2.16 -8.06
N ILE A 258 -14.87 -1.70 -8.61
CA ILE A 258 -16.07 -1.38 -7.81
C ILE A 258 -16.57 -2.61 -7.05
N ARG A 259 -16.68 -3.77 -7.70
CA ARG A 259 -17.15 -5.01 -7.06
C ARG A 259 -16.21 -5.46 -5.94
N LEU A 260 -14.89 -5.36 -6.13
CA LEU A 260 -13.93 -5.65 -5.07
C LEU A 260 -14.03 -4.63 -3.94
N ALA A 261 -14.15 -3.34 -4.27
CA ALA A 261 -14.27 -2.26 -3.30
C ALA A 261 -15.55 -2.35 -2.44
N GLN A 262 -16.64 -2.89 -2.98
CA GLN A 262 -17.86 -3.19 -2.22
C GLN A 262 -17.70 -4.37 -1.27
N ARG A 263 -16.93 -5.40 -1.66
CA ARG A 263 -16.76 -6.62 -0.88
C ARG A 263 -15.71 -6.50 0.22
N GLU A 264 -14.59 -5.88 -0.09
CA GLU A 264 -13.38 -5.92 0.74
C GLU A 264 -13.18 -4.69 1.63
N ILE A 265 -13.86 -3.56 1.35
CA ILE A 265 -13.58 -2.29 2.03
C ILE A 265 -14.67 -1.97 3.05
N GLU A 266 -14.28 -1.91 4.32
CA GLU A 266 -15.11 -1.30 5.36
C GLU A 266 -15.02 0.23 5.32
N PHE A 267 -16.17 0.91 5.44
CA PHE A 267 -16.20 2.37 5.51
C PHE A 267 -15.63 2.90 6.83
N GLN A 268 -14.91 4.01 6.76
CA GLN A 268 -14.31 4.67 7.92
C GLN A 268 -14.85 6.11 8.04
N GLY A 269 -15.69 6.37 9.05
CA GLY A 269 -16.39 7.65 9.18
C GLY A 269 -17.55 7.75 8.20
N LEU A 270 -17.67 8.88 7.48
CA LEU A 270 -18.66 9.01 6.41
C LEU A 270 -18.34 8.00 5.29
N PRO A 271 -19.35 7.25 4.78
CA PRO A 271 -19.17 6.37 3.63
C PRO A 271 -18.60 7.14 2.44
N ALA A 272 -17.56 6.57 1.84
CA ALA A 272 -16.81 7.20 0.78
C ALA A 272 -16.31 6.13 -0.19
N ARG A 273 -16.05 6.53 -1.43
CA ARG A 273 -15.51 5.66 -2.47
C ARG A 273 -14.37 6.36 -3.19
N ILE A 274 -13.31 5.59 -3.45
CA ILE A 274 -12.28 5.94 -4.42
C ILE A 274 -12.61 5.22 -5.75
N CYS A 275 -12.52 5.92 -6.87
CA CYS A 275 -12.61 5.33 -8.20
C CYS A 275 -11.78 6.19 -9.17
N TRP A 276 -10.73 5.62 -9.78
CA TRP A 276 -9.86 6.34 -10.68
C TRP A 276 -10.56 6.60 -12.02
N LEU A 277 -11.02 7.84 -12.20
CA LEU A 277 -11.66 8.32 -13.42
C LEU A 277 -10.74 9.32 -14.15
N GLY A 278 -10.79 9.27 -15.47
CA GLY A 278 -10.01 10.05 -16.42
C GLY A 278 -10.65 11.37 -16.82
N TYR A 279 -10.07 12.00 -17.84
CA TYR A 279 -10.66 13.19 -18.47
C TYR A 279 -12.04 12.86 -19.07
N GLY A 280 -13.01 13.75 -18.90
CA GLY A 280 -14.40 13.54 -19.32
C GLY A 280 -15.20 12.64 -18.37
N GLU A 281 -14.67 11.48 -17.97
CA GLU A 281 -15.33 10.54 -17.05
C GLU A 281 -15.68 11.18 -15.71
N ARG A 282 -14.76 11.96 -15.14
CA ARG A 282 -15.00 12.71 -13.87
C ARG A 282 -16.19 13.65 -13.97
N ALA A 283 -16.32 14.37 -15.08
CA ALA A 283 -17.42 15.32 -15.27
C ALA A 283 -18.75 14.60 -15.46
N ARG A 284 -18.76 13.49 -16.23
CA ARG A 284 -19.95 12.63 -16.39
C ARG A 284 -20.43 12.05 -15.06
N ALA A 285 -19.50 11.50 -14.27
CA ALA A 285 -19.81 10.98 -12.94
C ALA A 285 -20.33 12.09 -11.99
N GLY A 286 -19.66 13.24 -11.96
CA GLY A 286 -20.08 14.37 -11.13
C GLY A 286 -21.48 14.89 -11.46
N LEU A 287 -21.82 15.02 -12.74
CA LEU A 287 -23.17 15.40 -13.18
C LEU A 287 -24.22 14.36 -12.78
N ARG A 288 -23.93 13.07 -13.02
CA ARG A 288 -24.84 11.98 -12.63
C ARG A 288 -25.08 11.95 -11.12
N PHE A 289 -24.05 12.11 -10.30
CA PHE A 289 -24.21 12.17 -8.84
C PHE A 289 -25.06 13.37 -8.44
N ASN A 290 -24.86 14.54 -9.05
CA ASN A 290 -25.68 15.71 -8.77
C ASN A 290 -27.16 15.52 -9.18
N GLU A 291 -27.44 14.83 -10.28
CA GLU A 291 -28.80 14.43 -10.67
C GLU A 291 -29.42 13.44 -9.66
N MET A 292 -28.63 12.51 -9.12
CA MET A 292 -29.08 11.58 -8.07
C MET A 292 -29.46 12.32 -6.80
N VAL A 293 -28.70 13.37 -6.42
CA VAL A 293 -29.05 14.25 -5.30
C VAL A 293 -30.34 15.01 -5.59
N ALA A 294 -30.45 15.65 -6.76
CA ALA A 294 -31.62 16.44 -7.13
C ALA A 294 -32.92 15.62 -7.23
N SER A 295 -32.81 14.35 -7.63
CA SER A 295 -33.94 13.42 -7.74
C SER A 295 -34.25 12.64 -6.45
N GLY A 296 -33.40 12.75 -5.43
CA GLY A 296 -33.54 12.01 -4.16
C GLY A 296 -33.20 10.51 -4.27
N GLN A 297 -32.46 10.09 -5.30
CA GLN A 297 -31.92 8.72 -5.40
C GLN A 297 -30.84 8.47 -4.34
N VAL A 298 -30.16 9.53 -3.89
CA VAL A 298 -29.30 9.54 -2.69
C VAL A 298 -29.89 10.50 -1.65
N LYS A 299 -29.61 10.26 -0.37
CA LYS A 299 -30.31 10.91 0.75
C LYS A 299 -29.84 12.33 1.07
N ALA A 300 -28.61 12.66 0.69
CA ALA A 300 -28.03 13.98 0.89
C ALA A 300 -27.00 14.28 -0.22
N PRO A 301 -26.55 15.53 -0.34
CA PRO A 301 -25.41 15.88 -1.18
C PRO A 301 -24.12 15.10 -0.88
#